data_AF-A0AAD9J789-F1
#
_entry.id   AF-A0AAD9J789-F1
#
_cell.length_a   1.000
_cell.length_b   1.000
_cell.length_c   1.000
_cell.angle_alpha   90.00
_cell.angle_beta   90.00
_cell.angle_gamma   90.00
#
_symmetry.space_group_name_H-M   'P 1'
#
loop_
_entity.id
_entity.type
_entity.pdbx_description
1 polymer ?
#
loop_
_entity_poly.entity_id
_entity_poly.type
_entity_poly.pdbx_seq_one_letter_code
_entity_poly.pdbx_strand_id
1 'polypeptide(L)'
;MLKTLCYRRHGDNLHTVSWQTINQQFADLAGNMLALIDVVLCIRATSVEAERGFSVMKQVKTDFRNRLKNPALQDLLRIILLSPPEAEFDPKKAIDHWYNTLDRRESDQLEDDIDDCADLNHLLQLCS
;
A
#
# COMPACT_ATOMS: atom_id res chain seq x y z
N MET A 1 -31.02 17.53 -11.92
CA MET A 1 -31.26 17.68 -13.37
C MET A 1 -30.82 16.45 -14.18
N LEU A 2 -29.64 15.85 -13.92
CA LEU A 2 -29.20 14.63 -14.63
C LEU A 2 -30.20 13.46 -14.49
N LYS A 3 -30.71 13.21 -13.28
CA LYS A 3 -31.74 12.18 -13.01
C LYS A 3 -32.96 12.36 -13.92
N THR A 4 -33.56 13.54 -13.97
CA THR A 4 -34.73 13.80 -14.82
C THR A 4 -34.45 13.63 -16.31
N LEU A 5 -33.24 13.97 -16.78
CA LEU A 5 -32.84 13.73 -18.18
C LEU A 5 -32.65 12.24 -18.50
N CYS A 6 -32.04 11.48 -17.58
CA CYS A 6 -31.86 10.04 -17.73
C CYS A 6 -33.22 9.31 -17.77
N TYR A 7 -34.13 9.64 -16.84
CA TYR A 7 -35.47 9.06 -16.80
C TYR A 7 -36.33 9.48 -17.99
N ARG A 8 -36.21 10.72 -18.49
CA ARG A 8 -36.93 11.16 -19.69
C ARG A 8 -36.45 10.45 -20.97
N ARG A 9 -35.15 10.17 -21.08
CA ARG A 9 -34.55 9.57 -22.30
C ARG A 9 -34.63 8.05 -22.32
N HIS A 10 -34.36 7.39 -21.19
CA HIS A 10 -34.26 5.93 -21.12
C HIS A 10 -35.47 5.27 -20.43
N GLY A 11 -36.28 6.04 -19.69
CA GLY A 11 -37.51 5.54 -19.05
C GLY A 11 -37.24 4.29 -18.19
N ASP A 12 -38.05 3.26 -18.41
CA ASP A 12 -37.94 1.97 -17.71
C ASP A 12 -36.68 1.18 -18.10
N ASN A 13 -36.06 1.48 -19.25
CA ASN A 13 -34.86 0.78 -19.73
C ASN A 13 -33.56 1.30 -19.08
N LEU A 14 -33.63 2.23 -18.13
CA LEU A 14 -32.45 2.83 -17.50
C LEU A 14 -31.51 1.78 -16.87
N HIS A 15 -32.06 0.69 -16.35
CA HIS A 15 -31.30 -0.41 -15.75
C HIS A 15 -30.49 -1.25 -16.76
N THR A 16 -30.83 -1.16 -18.05
CA THR A 16 -30.14 -1.89 -19.14
C THR A 16 -28.99 -1.09 -19.75
N VAL A 17 -28.92 0.22 -19.47
CA VAL A 17 -27.94 1.13 -20.06
C VAL A 17 -26.71 1.21 -19.17
N SER A 18 -25.52 1.06 -19.76
CA SER A 18 -24.26 1.16 -19.02
C SER A 18 -23.97 2.62 -18.62
N TRP A 19 -23.27 2.78 -17.49
CA TRP A 19 -22.81 4.09 -17.04
C TRP A 19 -21.96 4.81 -18.10
N GLN A 20 -21.13 4.09 -18.85
CA GLN A 20 -20.28 4.65 -19.90
C GLN A 20 -21.10 5.30 -21.02
N THR A 21 -22.20 4.67 -21.43
CA THR A 21 -23.12 5.22 -22.44
C THR A 21 -23.81 6.49 -21.93
N ILE A 22 -24.21 6.53 -20.66
CA ILE A 22 -24.81 7.72 -20.05
C ILE A 22 -23.78 8.85 -19.95
N ASN A 23 -22.55 8.54 -19.53
CA ASN A 23 -21.47 9.51 -19.37
C ASN A 23 -21.15 10.19 -20.72
N GLN A 24 -21.03 9.42 -21.81
CA GLN A 24 -20.81 9.96 -23.16
C GLN A 24 -21.98 10.81 -23.67
N GLN A 25 -23.23 10.40 -23.40
CA GLN A 25 -24.42 11.11 -23.89
C GLN A 25 -24.69 12.46 -23.23
N PHE A 26 -24.16 12.69 -22.03
CA PHE A 26 -24.39 13.91 -21.26
C PHE A 26 -23.11 14.69 -20.95
N ALA A 27 -21.97 14.30 -21.53
CA ALA A 27 -20.67 14.95 -21.35
C ALA A 27 -20.72 16.45 -21.63
N ASP A 28 -21.35 16.83 -22.75
CA ASP A 28 -21.45 18.23 -23.19
C ASP A 28 -22.36 19.09 -22.31
N LEU A 29 -23.29 18.47 -21.59
CA LEU A 29 -24.34 19.17 -20.83
C LEU A 29 -24.03 19.25 -19.34
N ALA A 30 -23.25 18.29 -18.82
CA ALA A 30 -23.04 18.14 -17.38
C ALA A 30 -21.68 17.50 -17.02
N GLY A 31 -20.60 17.79 -17.77
CA GLY A 31 -19.28 17.19 -17.58
C GLY A 31 -18.75 17.20 -16.14
N ASN A 32 -18.87 18.32 -15.40
CA ASN A 32 -18.41 18.40 -14.00
C ASN A 32 -19.18 17.46 -13.06
N MET A 33 -20.50 17.32 -13.25
CA MET A 33 -21.31 16.40 -12.45
C MET A 33 -21.00 14.95 -12.78
N LEU A 34 -20.75 14.63 -14.05
CA LEU A 34 -20.39 13.28 -14.49
C LEU A 34 -19.02 12.87 -13.94
N ALA A 35 -18.03 13.77 -13.98
CA ALA A 35 -16.72 13.54 -13.38
C ALA A 35 -16.81 13.28 -11.86
N LEU A 36 -17.68 13.99 -11.15
CA LEU A 36 -17.91 13.73 -9.72
C LEU A 36 -18.54 12.36 -9.48
N ILE A 37 -19.47 11.93 -10.34
CA ILE A 37 -20.06 10.59 -10.26
C ILE A 37 -19.00 9.53 -10.57
N ASP A 38 -18.12 9.75 -11.56
CA ASP A 38 -16.99 8.85 -11.87
C ASP A 38 -16.09 8.66 -10.64
N VAL A 39 -15.71 9.76 -9.96
CA VAL A 39 -14.92 9.69 -8.72
C VAL A 39 -15.64 8.90 -7.63
N VAL A 40 -16.94 9.16 -7.42
CA VAL A 40 -17.74 8.45 -6.41
C VAL A 40 -17.87 6.95 -6.73
N LEU A 41 -17.98 6.58 -8.00
CA LEU A 41 -18.00 5.19 -8.44
C LEU A 41 -16.65 4.50 -8.21
N CYS A 42 -15.53 5.21 -8.40
CA CYS A 42 -14.19 4.71 -8.07
C CYS A 42 -14.00 4.48 -6.55
N ILE A 43 -14.54 5.36 -5.70
CA ILE A 43 -14.42 5.23 -4.23
C ILE A 43 -15.01 3.90 -3.73
N ARG A 44 -16.14 3.45 -4.30
CA ARG A 44 -16.77 2.18 -3.92
C ARG A 44 -16.00 0.95 -4.41
N ALA A 45 -15.23 1.06 -5.48
CA ALA A 45 -14.32 -0.02 -5.90
C ALA A 45 -13.16 -0.14 -4.90
N THR A 46 -12.65 0.99 -4.43
CA THR A 46 -11.56 1.03 -3.45
C THR A 46 -11.99 0.66 -2.04
N SER A 47 -13.28 0.53 -1.71
CA SER A 47 -13.68 0.26 -0.32
C SER A 47 -13.22 -1.12 0.16
N VAL A 48 -13.26 -2.14 -0.70
CA VAL A 48 -12.74 -3.48 -0.39
C VAL A 48 -11.22 -3.45 -0.23
N GLU A 49 -10.52 -2.71 -1.09
CA GLU A 49 -9.07 -2.51 -1.00
C GLU A 49 -8.67 -1.69 0.22
N ALA A 50 -9.48 -0.70 0.61
CA ALA A 50 -9.32 0.09 1.81
C ALA A 50 -9.58 -0.74 3.06
N GLU A 51 -10.64 -1.55 3.09
CA GLU A 51 -10.91 -2.53 4.17
C GLU A 51 -9.76 -3.52 4.34
N ARG A 52 -9.23 -4.04 3.21
CA ARG A 52 -8.01 -4.86 3.21
C ARG A 52 -6.82 -4.09 3.77
N GLY A 53 -6.61 -2.84 3.36
CA GLY A 53 -5.58 -1.95 3.88
C GLY A 53 -5.70 -1.69 5.38
N PHE A 54 -6.92 -1.51 5.89
CA PHE A 54 -7.19 -1.35 7.32
C PHE A 54 -6.93 -2.65 8.11
N SER A 55 -7.26 -3.81 7.53
CA SER A 55 -6.93 -5.11 8.12
C SER A 55 -5.42 -5.31 8.21
N VAL A 56 -4.68 -5.00 7.15
CA VAL A 56 -3.21 -5.02 7.14
C VAL A 56 -2.66 -4.03 8.16
N MET A 57 -3.18 -2.80 8.23
CA MET A 57 -2.76 -1.83 9.23
C MET A 57 -2.98 -2.34 10.65
N LYS A 58 -4.08 -3.04 10.90
CA LYS A 58 -4.37 -3.67 12.19
C LYS A 58 -3.34 -4.75 12.49
N GLN A 59 -3.01 -5.62 11.54
CA GLN A 59 -1.97 -6.63 11.68
C GLN A 59 -0.61 -5.99 12.00
N VAL A 60 -0.16 -4.99 11.23
CA VAL A 60 1.11 -4.30 11.47
C VAL A 60 1.15 -3.65 12.85
N LYS A 61 0.06 -2.99 13.27
CA LYS A 61 -0.02 -2.37 14.61
C LYS A 61 -0.06 -3.41 15.75
N THR A 62 -0.69 -4.55 15.53
CA THR A 62 -0.87 -5.60 16.54
C THR A 62 0.38 -6.48 16.67
N ASP A 63 1.00 -6.89 15.56
CA ASP A 63 2.19 -7.77 15.55
C ASP A 63 3.47 -7.02 15.94
N PHE A 64 3.66 -5.78 15.48
CA PHE A 64 4.90 -5.02 15.75
C PHE A 64 4.82 -4.10 16.99
N ARG A 65 3.66 -4.03 17.66
CA ARG A 65 3.36 -3.36 18.96
C ARG A 65 3.97 -1.95 19.25
N ASN A 66 3.05 -0.99 19.43
CA ASN A 66 3.07 0.27 20.22
C ASN A 66 4.15 1.34 20.08
N ARG A 67 5.32 1.10 19.48
CA ARG A 67 6.39 2.12 19.36
C ARG A 67 6.72 2.56 17.94
N LEU A 68 6.04 1.98 16.94
CA LEU A 68 6.28 2.35 15.56
C LEU A 68 5.77 3.78 15.31
N LYS A 69 6.67 4.68 14.96
CA LYS A 69 6.32 6.06 14.57
C LYS A 69 5.48 6.01 13.29
N ASN A 70 4.53 6.93 13.15
CA ASN A 70 3.66 7.05 11.98
C ASN A 70 4.36 6.92 10.60
N PRO A 71 5.55 7.52 10.35
CA PRO A 71 6.24 7.34 9.06
C PRO A 71 6.64 5.88 8.80
N ALA A 72 7.27 5.21 9.78
CA ALA A 72 7.64 3.80 9.64
C ALA A 72 6.43 2.88 9.44
N LEU A 73 5.29 3.20 10.08
CA LEU A 73 4.04 2.47 9.85
C LEU A 73 3.54 2.64 8.40
N GLN A 74 3.60 3.84 7.86
CA GLN A 74 3.18 4.11 6.47
C GLN A 74 4.08 3.41 5.46
N ASP A 75 5.39 3.37 5.71
CA ASP A 75 6.35 2.67 4.86
C ASP A 75 6.09 1.16 4.86
N LEU A 76 5.88 0.56 6.03
CA LEU A 76 5.51 -0.87 6.12
C LEU A 76 4.18 -1.17 5.43
N LEU A 77 3.17 -0.32 5.61
CA LEU A 77 1.89 -0.45 4.91
C LEU A 77 2.06 -0.37 3.39
N ARG A 78 2.90 0.55 2.91
CA ARG A 78 3.19 0.71 1.49
C ARG A 78 3.88 -0.54 0.94
N ILE A 79 4.85 -1.09 1.66
CA ILE A 79 5.52 -2.33 1.29
C ILE A 79 4.49 -3.46 1.20
N ILE A 80 3.68 -3.69 2.24
CA ILE A 80 2.76 -4.83 2.27
C ILE A 80 1.65 -4.72 1.21
N LEU A 81 1.16 -3.50 0.93
CA LEU A 81 0.05 -3.31 -0.01
C LEU A 81 0.47 -3.18 -1.47
N LEU A 82 1.67 -2.65 -1.75
CA LEU A 82 2.12 -2.34 -3.11
C LEU A 82 3.30 -3.20 -3.58
N SER A 83 3.94 -3.96 -2.68
CA SER A 83 5.00 -4.89 -3.08
C SER A 83 4.42 -6.03 -3.92
N PRO A 84 5.16 -6.51 -4.93
CA PRO A 84 4.85 -7.77 -5.56
C PRO A 84 4.87 -8.92 -4.53
N PRO A 85 4.20 -10.05 -4.83
CA PRO A 85 4.29 -11.27 -4.05
C PRO A 85 5.75 -11.70 -3.86
N GLU A 86 6.07 -12.36 -2.74
CA GLU A 86 7.43 -12.79 -2.38
C GLU A 86 8.12 -13.56 -3.51
N ALA A 87 7.39 -14.42 -4.22
CA ALA A 87 7.90 -15.22 -5.34
C ALA A 87 8.36 -14.39 -6.55
N GLU A 88 7.85 -13.17 -6.70
CA GLU A 88 8.15 -12.26 -7.82
C GLU A 88 9.04 -11.08 -7.39
N PHE A 89 9.36 -10.99 -6.10
CA PHE A 89 10.22 -9.94 -5.58
C PHE A 89 11.68 -10.20 -5.97
N ASP A 90 12.30 -9.26 -6.68
CA ASP A 90 13.72 -9.31 -7.03
C ASP A 90 14.56 -8.57 -5.96
N PRO A 91 15.24 -9.29 -5.06
CA PRO A 91 16.02 -8.67 -4.00
C PRO A 91 17.31 -8.01 -4.51
N LYS A 92 17.76 -8.32 -5.74
CA LYS A 92 19.08 -7.88 -6.24
C LYS A 92 19.21 -6.37 -6.27
N LYS A 93 18.14 -5.66 -6.66
CA LYS A 93 18.12 -4.19 -6.66
C LYS A 93 18.33 -3.60 -5.26
N ALA A 94 17.73 -4.21 -4.24
CA ALA A 94 17.89 -3.77 -2.86
C ALA A 94 19.30 -4.08 -2.32
N ILE A 95 19.84 -5.25 -2.68
CA ILE A 95 21.21 -5.66 -2.33
C ILE A 95 22.23 -4.72 -2.97
N ASP A 96 22.11 -4.47 -4.28
CA ASP A 96 22.99 -3.56 -5.02
C ASP A 96 22.89 -2.14 -4.46
N HIS A 97 21.69 -1.67 -4.15
CA HIS A 97 21.51 -0.38 -3.49
C HIS A 97 22.23 -0.35 -2.15
N TRP A 98 21.96 -1.31 -1.26
CA TRP A 98 22.60 -1.40 0.06
C TRP A 98 24.13 -1.40 -0.07
N TYR A 99 24.68 -2.26 -0.93
CA TYR A 99 26.10 -2.38 -1.17
C TYR A 99 26.76 -1.08 -1.67
N ASN A 100 26.06 -0.32 -2.52
CA ASN A 100 26.56 0.95 -3.06
C ASN A 100 26.30 2.15 -2.14
N THR A 101 25.39 2.04 -1.17
CA THR A 101 25.10 3.09 -0.18
C THR A 101 25.84 2.96 1.14
N LEU A 102 26.51 1.83 1.39
CA LEU A 102 27.47 1.71 2.49
C LEU A 102 28.63 2.67 2.21
N ASP A 103 28.67 3.81 2.91
CA ASP A 103 29.89 4.60 3.00
C ASP A 103 30.91 3.73 3.75
N ARG A 104 31.87 3.17 3.00
CA ARG A 104 32.87 2.21 3.45
C ARG A 104 33.84 2.76 4.51
N ARG A 105 33.52 3.90 5.13
CA ARG A 105 34.31 4.56 6.17
C ARG A 105 33.98 4.05 7.58
N GLU A 106 32.84 3.40 7.81
CA GLU A 106 32.52 2.79 9.11
C GLU A 106 33.00 1.34 9.26
N SER A 107 33.35 0.62 8.17
CA SER A 107 33.81 -0.77 8.32
C SER A 107 35.21 -0.89 8.92
N ASP A 108 36.05 0.15 8.78
CA ASP A 108 37.39 0.19 9.39
C ASP A 108 37.31 0.37 10.91
N GLN A 109 36.14 0.68 11.48
CA GLN A 109 35.94 0.85 12.93
C GLN A 109 35.26 -0.33 13.62
N LEU A 110 34.65 -1.24 12.87
CA LEU A 110 33.97 -2.43 13.43
C LEU A 110 34.88 -3.66 13.54
N GLU A 111 36.05 -3.68 12.87
CA GLU A 111 37.03 -4.75 13.06
C GLU A 111 37.71 -4.70 14.44
N ASP A 112 37.74 -3.52 15.09
CA ASP A 112 38.29 -3.36 16.44
C ASP A 112 37.33 -3.82 17.56
N ASP A 113 36.02 -3.96 17.28
CA ASP A 113 35.00 -4.34 18.28
C ASP A 113 34.67 -5.85 18.29
N ILE A 114 35.24 -6.65 17.37
CA ILE A 114 34.94 -8.09 17.24
C ILE A 114 35.72 -8.94 18.27
N ASP A 115 36.77 -8.40 18.91
CA ASP A 115 37.54 -9.12 19.94
C ASP A 115 36.78 -9.25 21.29
N ASP A 116 35.72 -8.47 21.52
CA ASP A 116 34.93 -8.52 22.77
C ASP A 116 33.79 -9.56 22.76
N CYS A 117 33.49 -10.19 21.61
CA CYS A 117 32.39 -11.16 21.48
C CYS A 117 32.81 -12.64 21.67
N ALA A 118 34.06 -12.91 22.02
CA ALA A 118 34.56 -14.28 22.24
C ALA A 118 33.97 -15.00 23.48
N ASP A 119 33.10 -14.34 24.27
CA ASP A 119 32.58 -14.88 25.54
C ASP A 119 31.13 -15.41 25.48
N LEU A 120 30.60 -15.70 24.28
CA LEU A 120 29.27 -16.31 24.12
C LEU A 120 29.22 -17.81 24.49
N ASN A 121 30.36 -18.46 24.74
CA ASN A 121 30.41 -19.83 25.25
C ASN A 121 30.02 -19.93 26.73
N HIS A 122 30.08 -18.85 27.50
CA HIS A 122 29.71 -18.87 28.93
C HIS A 122 28.18 -18.81 29.16
N LEU A 123 27.41 -18.29 28.20
CA LEU A 123 25.94 -18.14 28.34
C LEU A 123 25.15 -19.39 27.95
N LEU A 124 25.75 -20.34 27.23
CA LEU A 124 25.12 -21.62 26.89
C LEU A 124 25.21 -22.69 27.99
N GLN A 125 25.96 -22.46 29.07
CA GLN A 125 26.06 -23.39 30.21
C GLN A 125 25.05 -23.12 31.35
N LEU A 126 24.29 -22.02 31.30
CA LEU A 126 23.35 -21.63 32.37
C LEU A 126 21.88 -21.99 32.11
N CYS A 127 21.58 -22.64 30.97
CA CYS A 127 20.25 -23.12 30.62
C CYS A 127 20.20 -24.65 30.46
N SER A 128 20.75 -25.40 31.43
CA SER A 128 20.46 -26.83 31.62
C SER A 128 19.58 -27.04 32.84
#